data_AF-A0A256HZ66-F1
#
_entry.id   AF-A0A256HZ66-F1
#
_cell.length_a   1.000
_cell.length_b   1.000
_cell.length_c   1.000
_cell.angle_alpha   90.00
_cell.angle_beta   90.00
_cell.angle_gamma   90.00
#
_symmetry.space_group_name_H-M   'P 1'
#
loop_
_entity.id
_entity.type
_entity.pdbx_description
1 polymer ?
#
loop_
_entity_poly.entity_id
_entity_poly.type
_entity_poly.pdbx_seq_one_letter_code
_entity_poly.pdbx_strand_id
1 'polypeptide(L)'
;MALAASGRSIEAVVLPSAVALAAGYVQLARIEEPAARRSLPPEGFVGETGEVRLSFHSRGAGELSPTYVADVADALDDGLEGPTEPVRTSVGDAPATYRVRYLRRGEREFGPVTVTASDVFGLFERQAVIESFDATLAYPACREIPTWFRRALYADDAVGASRRREEFDRLREYARGDPLRDVHWPATAKHGEIVVKAFAAETERGRVAIAGEAGGEGAGTARETERGSDRNPADDLASAAASLALALLDDGVPVDLTLPNGEVSADPGARGRRAVLELAARTRPGTVGDDEADVRVVADERGARYRVGDRAVAFDEVAGATVRGAGDGETSVDEAATGPPDDGSGAAVADDGGAGETAPGGAPSADRSEVIGR
;
A
#
# COMPACT_ATOMS: atom_id res chain seq x y z
N MET A 1 75.38 -6.96 15.87
CA MET A 1 74.30 -7.38 16.79
C MET A 1 73.44 -8.40 16.09
N ALA A 2 73.68 -9.69 16.35
CA ALA A 2 72.90 -10.78 15.78
C ALA A 2 71.76 -11.12 16.74
N LEU A 3 70.52 -10.95 16.28
CA LEU A 3 69.31 -11.41 16.99
C LEU A 3 69.27 -12.93 16.92
N ALA A 4 69.86 -13.59 17.91
CA ALA A 4 69.60 -15.00 18.18
C ALA A 4 68.18 -15.11 18.76
N ALA A 5 67.18 -15.13 17.89
CA ALA A 5 65.82 -15.52 18.25
C ALA A 5 65.86 -17.02 18.59
N SER A 6 66.03 -17.32 19.87
CA SER A 6 65.96 -18.67 20.42
C SER A 6 64.64 -19.34 20.04
N GLY A 7 64.65 -20.63 19.66
CA GLY A 7 63.43 -21.38 19.27
C GLY A 7 62.25 -21.30 20.25
N ARG A 8 62.49 -20.92 21.53
CA ARG A 8 61.43 -20.67 22.53
C ARG A 8 60.58 -19.43 22.26
N SER A 9 61.09 -18.41 21.57
CA SER A 9 60.29 -17.21 21.26
C SER A 9 59.27 -17.47 20.15
N ILE A 10 59.54 -18.43 19.27
CA ILE A 10 58.58 -18.90 18.26
C ILE A 10 57.46 -19.70 18.94
N GLU A 11 57.78 -20.58 19.88
CA GLU A 11 56.77 -21.37 20.62
C GLU A 11 55.78 -20.49 21.39
N ALA A 12 56.24 -19.35 21.94
CA ALA A 12 55.40 -18.42 22.69
C ALA A 12 54.27 -17.78 21.87
N VAL A 13 54.39 -17.73 20.53
CA VAL A 13 53.38 -17.18 19.62
C VAL A 13 52.67 -18.30 18.86
N VAL A 14 53.39 -19.33 18.44
CA VAL A 14 52.84 -20.43 17.63
C VAL A 14 51.80 -21.22 18.40
N LEU A 15 52.07 -21.54 19.67
CA LEU A 15 51.16 -22.36 20.47
C LEU A 15 49.82 -21.65 20.75
N PRO A 16 49.77 -20.39 21.22
CA PRO A 16 48.49 -19.68 21.37
C PRO A 16 47.79 -19.40 20.02
N SER A 17 48.53 -19.13 18.94
CA SER A 17 47.93 -18.95 17.61
C SER A 17 47.29 -20.23 17.10
N ALA A 18 47.95 -21.38 17.27
CA ALA A 18 47.39 -22.68 16.91
C ALA A 18 46.15 -23.03 17.74
N VAL A 19 46.15 -22.69 19.04
CA VAL A 19 44.98 -22.85 19.90
C VAL A 19 43.83 -21.95 19.45
N ALA A 20 44.08 -20.68 19.11
CA ALA A 20 43.06 -19.76 18.60
C ALA A 20 42.46 -20.25 17.28
N LEU A 21 43.28 -20.71 16.33
CA LEU A 21 42.83 -21.30 15.07
C LEU A 21 41.98 -22.56 15.28
N ALA A 22 42.45 -23.48 16.14
CA ALA A 22 41.71 -24.70 16.47
C ALA A 22 40.38 -24.38 17.16
N ALA A 23 40.36 -23.41 18.08
CA ALA A 23 39.15 -22.96 18.75
C ALA A 23 38.14 -22.35 17.77
N GLY A 24 38.58 -21.45 16.88
CA GLY A 24 37.73 -20.85 15.85
C GLY A 24 37.16 -21.88 14.87
N TYR A 25 38.00 -22.82 14.41
CA TYR A 25 37.54 -23.93 13.56
C TYR A 25 36.50 -24.82 14.26
N VAL A 26 36.77 -25.26 15.50
CA VAL A 26 35.84 -26.10 16.27
C VAL A 26 34.54 -25.36 16.58
N GLN A 27 34.60 -24.05 16.83
CA GLN A 27 33.43 -23.22 17.04
C GLN A 27 32.49 -23.26 15.82
N LEU A 28 33.02 -22.98 14.62
CA LEU A 28 32.21 -23.00 13.39
C LEU A 28 31.79 -24.40 12.95
N ALA A 29 32.61 -25.42 13.20
CA ALA A 29 32.29 -26.81 12.89
C ALA A 29 31.09 -27.33 13.72
N ARG A 30 30.85 -26.76 14.90
CA ARG A 30 29.72 -27.11 15.77
C ARG A 30 28.44 -26.35 15.47
N ILE A 31 28.48 -25.32 14.62
CA ILE A 31 27.28 -24.57 14.25
C ILE A 31 26.33 -25.45 13.45
N GLU A 32 25.07 -25.46 13.87
CA GLU A 32 23.95 -26.04 13.14
C GLU A 32 23.45 -25.08 12.06
N GLU A 33 23.06 -25.64 10.92
CA GLU A 33 22.38 -24.86 9.88
C GLU A 33 20.95 -24.51 10.34
N PRO A 34 20.61 -23.23 10.46
CA PRO A 34 19.30 -22.83 10.95
C PRO A 34 18.26 -22.98 9.86
N ALA A 35 16.99 -23.07 10.28
CA ALA A 35 15.87 -22.72 9.44
C ALA A 35 15.46 -21.28 9.74
N ALA A 36 14.98 -20.57 8.71
CA ALA A 36 14.55 -19.19 8.81
C ALA A 36 13.05 -19.08 8.53
N ARG A 37 12.38 -18.21 9.28
CA ARG A 37 10.99 -17.80 9.06
C ARG A 37 10.95 -16.28 8.94
N ARG A 38 10.39 -15.80 7.83
CA ARG A 38 10.12 -14.38 7.61
C ARG A 38 8.77 -13.98 8.19
N SER A 39 8.74 -12.78 8.75
CA SER A 39 7.55 -11.96 8.87
C SER A 39 7.67 -10.85 7.84
N LEU A 40 6.81 -10.86 6.83
CA LEU A 40 6.82 -9.88 5.76
C LEU A 40 6.12 -8.58 6.19
N PRO A 41 6.48 -7.44 5.58
CA PRO A 41 5.68 -6.23 5.67
C PRO A 41 4.30 -6.46 5.06
N PRO A 42 3.28 -5.69 5.49
CA PRO A 42 1.98 -5.72 4.85
C PRO A 42 2.09 -5.35 3.37
N GLU A 43 1.08 -5.76 2.60
CA GLU A 43 0.85 -5.25 1.24
C GLU A 43 0.80 -3.73 1.28
N GLY A 44 1.48 -3.08 0.34
CA GLY A 44 1.68 -1.63 0.37
C GLY A 44 1.87 -1.04 -1.02
N PHE A 45 1.90 0.28 -1.11
CA PHE A 45 2.02 0.99 -2.37
C PHE A 45 3.47 1.14 -2.80
N VAL A 46 3.72 1.20 -4.11
CA VAL A 46 5.03 1.61 -4.64
C VAL A 46 5.46 2.95 -4.03
N GLY A 47 6.69 2.98 -3.52
CA GLY A 47 7.28 4.09 -2.78
C GLY A 47 7.22 3.93 -1.25
N GLU A 48 6.38 3.04 -0.73
CA GLU A 48 6.29 2.77 0.71
C GLU A 48 7.38 1.83 1.19
N THR A 49 7.70 1.95 2.48
CA THR A 49 8.72 1.14 3.15
C THR A 49 8.07 0.29 4.24
N GLY A 50 8.43 -0.98 4.30
CA GLY A 50 7.98 -1.93 5.32
C GLY A 50 9.15 -2.59 6.05
N GLU A 51 8.89 -3.13 7.23
CA GLU A 51 9.86 -3.90 8.02
C GLU A 51 9.72 -5.40 7.71
N VAL A 52 10.86 -6.06 7.45
CA VAL A 52 10.97 -7.53 7.37
C VAL A 52 11.71 -8.02 8.61
N ARG A 53 11.22 -9.11 9.19
CA ARG A 53 11.85 -9.77 10.33
C ARG A 53 12.17 -11.24 10.01
N LEU A 54 13.44 -11.59 10.07
CA LEU A 54 13.96 -12.94 9.94
C LEU A 54 14.20 -13.56 11.31
N SER A 55 13.42 -14.57 11.64
CA SER A 55 13.57 -15.37 12.87
C SER A 55 14.21 -16.71 12.54
N PHE A 56 15.13 -17.17 13.39
CA PHE A 56 15.89 -18.40 13.18
C PHE A 56 15.51 -19.46 14.20
N HIS A 57 15.34 -20.70 13.75
CA HIS A 57 15.03 -21.84 14.62
C HIS A 57 15.81 -23.10 14.18
N SER A 58 15.83 -24.12 15.04
CA SER A 58 16.55 -25.36 14.70
C SER A 58 15.77 -26.10 13.60
N ARG A 59 16.49 -26.81 12.74
CA ARG A 59 15.88 -27.76 11.80
C ARG A 59 15.36 -29.01 12.51
N GLY A 60 15.89 -29.32 13.70
CA GLY A 60 15.47 -30.45 14.52
C GLY A 60 14.43 -30.09 15.58
N ALA A 61 14.09 -31.06 16.43
CA ALA A 61 13.27 -30.83 17.61
C ALA A 61 14.14 -30.23 18.74
N GLY A 62 14.10 -28.91 18.91
CA GLY A 62 14.83 -28.21 19.96
C GLY A 62 15.08 -26.73 19.66
N GLU A 63 15.79 -26.07 20.56
CA GLU A 63 16.28 -24.71 20.36
C GLU A 63 17.58 -24.75 19.54
N LEU A 64 17.87 -23.67 18.80
CA LEU A 64 19.17 -23.51 18.15
C LEU A 64 20.27 -23.44 19.22
N SER A 65 21.25 -24.33 19.14
CA SER A 65 22.39 -24.31 20.05
C SER A 65 23.67 -24.78 19.35
N PRO A 66 24.81 -24.08 19.53
CA PRO A 66 24.94 -22.80 20.22
C PRO A 66 24.35 -21.65 19.40
N THR A 67 23.97 -20.55 20.06
CA THR A 67 23.75 -19.25 19.40
C THR A 67 25.09 -18.72 18.88
N TYR A 68 25.07 -18.06 17.72
CA TYR A 68 26.27 -17.48 17.11
C TYR A 68 25.97 -16.18 16.39
N VAL A 69 26.99 -15.34 16.26
CA VAL A 69 26.89 -14.10 15.49
C VAL A 69 27.08 -14.43 14.01
N ALA A 70 26.19 -13.95 13.17
CA ALA A 70 26.27 -14.11 11.73
C ALA A 70 25.81 -12.87 10.99
N ASP A 71 26.34 -12.72 9.79
CA ASP A 71 25.87 -11.76 8.80
C ASP A 71 24.75 -12.42 7.98
N VAL A 72 23.59 -11.78 7.97
CA VAL A 72 22.38 -12.29 7.32
C VAL A 72 22.04 -11.43 6.13
N ALA A 73 22.04 -12.04 4.94
CA ALA A 73 21.56 -11.42 3.72
C ALA A 73 20.31 -12.13 3.24
N ASP A 74 19.29 -11.36 2.86
CA ASP A 74 18.08 -11.89 2.24
C ASP A 74 18.05 -11.42 0.79
N ALA A 75 17.95 -12.35 -0.16
CA ALA A 75 17.86 -11.96 -1.56
C ALA A 75 16.48 -11.33 -1.83
N LEU A 76 16.48 -10.26 -2.62
CA LEU A 76 15.29 -9.49 -2.99
C LEU A 76 15.21 -9.42 -4.51
N ASP A 77 14.00 -9.40 -5.06
CA ASP A 77 13.82 -9.18 -6.49
C ASP A 77 14.13 -7.72 -6.91
N ASP A 78 14.08 -7.46 -8.22
CA ASP A 78 14.38 -6.14 -8.80
C ASP A 78 13.27 -5.08 -8.56
N GLY A 79 12.17 -5.47 -7.93
CA GLY A 79 11.06 -4.62 -7.52
C GLY A 79 11.13 -4.17 -6.07
N LEU A 80 12.15 -4.59 -5.33
CA LEU A 80 12.38 -4.25 -3.93
C LEU A 80 13.75 -3.60 -3.74
N GLU A 81 13.81 -2.57 -2.90
CA GLU A 81 15.06 -2.00 -2.42
C GLU A 81 15.23 -2.35 -0.95
N GLY A 82 16.32 -3.05 -0.61
CA GLY A 82 16.66 -3.43 0.76
C GLY A 82 18.08 -3.01 1.15
N PRO A 83 18.60 -3.55 2.26
CA PRO A 83 19.93 -3.20 2.74
C PRO A 83 21.01 -3.68 1.75
N THR A 84 22.01 -2.84 1.49
CA THR A 84 23.17 -3.18 0.63
C THR A 84 24.19 -4.04 1.35
N GLU A 85 24.21 -3.97 2.69
CA GLU A 85 25.09 -4.78 3.54
C GLU A 85 24.27 -5.82 4.32
N PRO A 86 24.84 -7.00 4.60
CA PRO A 86 24.20 -7.99 5.46
C PRO A 86 23.86 -7.43 6.85
N VAL A 87 22.76 -7.90 7.42
CA VAL A 87 22.36 -7.56 8.79
C VAL A 87 23.09 -8.48 9.76
N ARG A 88 23.93 -7.91 10.61
CA ARG A 88 24.62 -8.67 11.65
C ARG A 88 23.70 -8.94 12.84
N THR A 89 23.47 -10.20 13.19
CA THR A 89 22.61 -10.58 14.32
C THR A 89 23.12 -11.82 15.07
N SER A 90 22.50 -12.11 16.21
CA SER A 90 22.71 -13.30 17.04
C SER A 90 21.70 -14.39 16.66
N VAL A 91 22.10 -15.31 15.79
CA VAL A 91 21.24 -16.38 15.25
C VAL A 91 20.84 -17.35 16.35
N GLY A 92 19.53 -17.49 16.58
CA GLY A 92 18.95 -18.32 17.63
C GLY A 92 18.55 -17.56 18.90
N ASP A 93 18.83 -16.26 18.99
CA ASP A 93 18.49 -15.40 20.13
C ASP A 93 17.70 -14.16 19.70
N ALA A 94 18.13 -13.49 18.62
CA ALA A 94 17.49 -12.29 18.09
C ALA A 94 17.15 -12.43 16.61
N PRO A 95 16.04 -11.82 16.14
CA PRO A 95 15.76 -11.77 14.71
C PRO A 95 16.68 -10.79 13.98
N ALA A 96 17.00 -11.07 12.71
CA ALA A 96 17.53 -10.05 11.80
C ALA A 96 16.37 -9.18 11.30
N THR A 97 16.46 -7.87 11.47
CA THR A 97 15.40 -6.93 11.07
C THR A 97 15.96 -5.95 10.05
N TYR A 98 15.26 -5.75 8.94
CA TYR A 98 15.63 -4.79 7.91
C TYR A 98 14.39 -4.14 7.29
N ARG A 99 14.61 -3.04 6.57
CA ARG A 99 13.55 -2.34 5.85
C ARG A 99 13.66 -2.59 4.36
N VAL A 100 12.51 -2.69 3.71
CA VAL A 100 12.40 -2.78 2.25
C VAL A 100 11.47 -1.71 1.72
N ARG A 101 11.82 -1.11 0.59
CA ARG A 101 10.98 -0.17 -0.15
C ARG A 101 10.44 -0.83 -1.42
N TYR A 102 9.14 -0.71 -1.67
CA TYR A 102 8.52 -1.19 -2.90
C TYR A 102 8.88 -0.25 -4.06
N LEU A 103 9.67 -0.73 -5.02
CA LEU A 103 10.05 0.04 -6.21
C LEU A 103 9.12 -0.20 -7.39
N ARG A 104 8.57 -1.42 -7.50
CA ARG A 104 7.68 -1.83 -8.59
C ARG A 104 6.44 -2.54 -8.05
N ARG A 105 5.30 -2.35 -8.71
CA ARG A 105 4.05 -3.04 -8.34
C ARG A 105 4.08 -4.52 -8.72
N GLY A 106 3.13 -5.29 -8.22
CA GLY A 106 2.97 -6.72 -8.47
C GLY A 106 3.54 -7.57 -7.34
N GLU A 107 3.56 -8.88 -7.55
CA GLU A 107 4.13 -9.81 -6.58
C GLU A 107 5.63 -9.59 -6.46
N ARG A 108 6.11 -9.41 -5.22
CA ARG A 108 7.49 -9.15 -4.88
C ARG A 108 8.05 -10.29 -4.05
N GLU A 109 9.17 -10.85 -4.51
CA GLU A 109 9.75 -12.07 -3.95
C GLU A 109 10.90 -11.79 -2.97
N PHE A 110 10.94 -12.58 -1.90
CA PHE A 110 11.99 -12.61 -0.88
C PHE A 110 12.64 -13.99 -0.85
N GLY A 111 13.95 -14.01 -0.63
CA GLY A 111 14.76 -15.20 -0.50
C GLY A 111 15.53 -15.59 -1.75
N PRO A 112 16.49 -16.52 -1.62
CA PRO A 112 16.83 -17.28 -0.40
C PRO A 112 17.55 -16.44 0.68
N VAL A 113 17.59 -16.94 1.93
CA VAL A 113 18.40 -16.32 3.01
C VAL A 113 19.81 -16.91 2.99
N THR A 114 20.82 -16.05 3.03
CA THR A 114 22.21 -16.42 3.27
C THR A 114 22.61 -16.03 4.69
N VAL A 115 23.11 -16.99 5.46
CA VAL A 115 23.66 -16.78 6.81
C VAL A 115 25.15 -17.10 6.77
N THR A 116 25.99 -16.11 7.06
CA THR A 116 27.45 -16.25 7.11
C THR A 116 27.92 -16.09 8.55
N ALA A 117 28.22 -17.22 9.19
CA ALA A 117 28.79 -17.23 10.53
C ALA A 117 30.30 -17.00 10.47
N SER A 118 30.81 -16.15 11.35
CA SER A 118 32.25 -15.90 11.51
C SER A 118 32.71 -16.33 12.90
N ASP A 119 33.94 -16.83 13.02
CA ASP A 119 34.52 -17.09 14.35
C ASP A 119 34.89 -15.78 15.08
N VAL A 120 35.21 -15.86 16.37
CA VAL A 120 35.52 -14.69 17.22
C VAL A 120 36.73 -13.88 16.71
N PHE A 121 37.65 -14.52 15.99
CA PHE A 121 38.83 -13.88 15.42
C PHE A 121 38.64 -13.45 13.95
N GLY A 122 37.52 -13.80 13.31
CA GLY A 122 37.25 -13.50 11.89
C GLY A 122 38.23 -14.18 10.92
N LEU A 123 38.77 -15.34 11.31
CA LEU A 123 39.74 -16.11 10.54
C LEU A 123 39.08 -17.14 9.63
N PHE A 124 37.89 -17.58 10.00
CA PHE A 124 37.09 -18.58 9.32
C PHE A 124 35.65 -18.09 9.18
N GLU A 125 35.03 -18.47 8.07
CA GLU A 125 33.63 -18.21 7.79
C GLU A 125 32.95 -19.53 7.41
N ARG A 126 31.69 -19.67 7.81
CA ARG A 126 30.81 -20.75 7.39
C ARG A 126 29.51 -20.16 6.88
N GLN A 127 29.24 -20.38 5.61
CA GLN A 127 28.03 -19.91 4.94
C GLN A 127 27.00 -21.04 4.84
N ALA A 128 25.74 -20.71 5.10
CA ALA A 128 24.57 -21.56 4.88
C ALA A 128 23.54 -20.81 4.04
N VAL A 129 22.99 -21.46 3.02
CA VAL A 129 21.88 -20.94 2.21
C VAL A 129 20.60 -21.67 2.63
N ILE A 130 19.60 -20.89 3.02
CA ILE A 130 18.31 -21.39 3.48
C ILE A 130 17.29 -21.14 2.39
N GLU A 131 16.75 -22.23 1.83
CA GLU A 131 15.71 -22.21 0.80
C GLU A 131 14.34 -21.88 1.42
N SER A 132 14.23 -20.68 1.95
CA SER A 132 12.98 -20.09 2.40
C SER A 132 12.62 -18.99 1.42
N PHE A 133 11.43 -19.04 0.84
CA PHE A 133 10.92 -18.06 -0.13
C PHE A 133 9.53 -17.60 0.29
N ASP A 134 9.29 -16.31 0.23
CA ASP A 134 8.00 -15.70 0.54
C ASP A 134 7.72 -14.58 -0.47
N ALA A 135 6.45 -14.16 -0.60
CA ALA A 135 6.07 -13.07 -1.48
C ALA A 135 5.04 -12.15 -0.84
N THR A 136 5.10 -10.86 -1.18
CA THR A 136 4.09 -9.86 -0.83
C THR A 136 3.62 -9.12 -2.07
N LEU A 137 2.44 -8.49 -2.00
CA LEU A 137 1.89 -7.76 -3.13
C LEU A 137 2.15 -6.26 -2.97
N ALA A 138 2.83 -5.67 -3.97
CA ALA A 138 2.99 -4.23 -4.07
C ALA A 138 1.91 -3.64 -4.99
N TYR A 139 1.15 -2.66 -4.50
CA TYR A 139 0.13 -1.95 -5.25
C TYR A 139 0.72 -0.84 -6.12
N PRO A 140 0.09 -0.51 -7.27
CA PRO A 140 0.51 0.64 -8.07
C PRO A 140 0.47 1.94 -7.26
N ALA A 141 1.41 2.86 -7.51
CA ALA A 141 1.36 4.20 -6.92
C ALA A 141 0.06 4.89 -7.35
N CYS A 142 -0.88 5.10 -6.43
CA CYS A 142 -2.15 5.76 -6.71
C CYS A 142 -2.01 7.26 -6.45
N ARG A 143 -2.74 8.07 -7.20
CA ARG A 143 -2.74 9.54 -7.05
C ARG A 143 -4.17 10.04 -6.85
N GLU A 144 -4.31 11.15 -6.15
CA GLU A 144 -5.62 11.75 -5.91
C GLU A 144 -6.28 12.19 -7.23
N ILE A 145 -7.56 11.86 -7.41
CA ILE A 145 -8.34 12.33 -8.56
C ILE A 145 -9.26 13.47 -8.11
N PRO A 146 -9.15 14.68 -8.70
CA PRO A 146 -9.95 15.82 -8.30
C PRO A 146 -11.46 15.58 -8.42
N THR A 147 -12.22 16.12 -7.46
CA THR A 147 -13.68 16.00 -7.42
C THR A 147 -14.37 16.54 -8.68
N TRP A 148 -13.84 17.58 -9.33
CA TRP A 148 -14.43 18.11 -10.57
C TRP A 148 -14.37 17.08 -11.71
N PHE A 149 -13.29 16.31 -11.79
CA PHE A 149 -13.12 15.28 -12.81
C PHE A 149 -14.08 14.12 -12.53
N ARG A 150 -14.13 13.65 -11.28
CA ARG A 150 -15.06 12.59 -10.86
C ARG A 150 -16.53 12.97 -11.09
N ARG A 151 -16.92 14.21 -10.76
CA ARG A 151 -18.29 14.70 -10.98
C ARG A 151 -18.66 14.79 -12.46
N ALA A 152 -17.72 15.10 -13.35
CA ALA A 152 -17.98 15.15 -14.78
C ALA A 152 -18.38 13.76 -15.33
N LEU A 153 -17.83 12.68 -14.78
CA LEU A 153 -18.16 11.30 -15.17
C LEU A 153 -19.61 10.95 -14.88
N TYR A 154 -20.11 11.28 -13.68
CA TYR A 154 -21.51 11.04 -13.31
C TYR A 154 -22.49 12.08 -13.87
N ALA A 155 -22.03 13.28 -14.21
CA ALA A 155 -22.89 14.33 -14.77
C ALA A 155 -23.29 14.05 -16.23
N ASP A 156 -22.39 13.48 -17.04
CA ASP A 156 -22.74 12.99 -18.38
C ASP A 156 -23.64 11.75 -18.30
N ASP A 157 -23.51 10.94 -17.24
CA ASP A 157 -24.35 9.78 -17.00
C ASP A 157 -25.81 10.16 -16.67
N ALA A 158 -26.05 11.33 -16.06
CA ALA A 158 -27.40 11.88 -15.93
C ALA A 158 -28.06 12.21 -17.29
N VAL A 159 -27.26 12.55 -18.30
CA VAL A 159 -27.71 12.85 -19.67
C VAL A 159 -27.87 11.56 -20.48
N GLY A 160 -26.98 10.57 -20.32
CA GLY A 160 -27.09 9.23 -20.90
C GLY A 160 -28.24 8.41 -20.34
N ALA A 161 -28.42 8.42 -19.01
CA ALA A 161 -29.55 7.82 -18.32
C ALA A 161 -30.90 8.40 -18.78
N SER A 162 -30.96 9.68 -19.17
CA SER A 162 -32.17 10.26 -19.76
C SER A 162 -32.54 9.62 -21.11
N ARG A 163 -31.55 9.20 -21.91
CA ARG A 163 -31.78 8.55 -23.22
C ARG A 163 -32.10 7.05 -23.06
N ARG A 164 -31.43 6.35 -22.13
CA ARG A 164 -31.64 4.92 -21.88
C ARG A 164 -32.86 4.63 -20.99
N ARG A 165 -33.39 5.64 -20.27
CA ARG A 165 -34.72 5.60 -19.61
C ARG A 165 -35.88 5.46 -20.59
N GLU A 166 -35.62 5.50 -21.90
CA GLU A 166 -36.61 5.19 -22.94
C GLU A 166 -36.75 3.67 -23.18
N GLU A 167 -35.79 2.86 -22.73
CA GLU A 167 -35.82 1.40 -22.91
C GLU A 167 -36.55 0.71 -21.75
N PHE A 168 -37.74 0.18 -22.08
CA PHE A 168 -38.55 -0.62 -21.16
C PHE A 168 -37.87 -1.97 -20.89
N ASP A 169 -37.64 -2.27 -19.60
CA ASP A 169 -37.05 -3.55 -19.16
C ASP A 169 -38.16 -4.51 -18.70
N ARG A 170 -38.85 -4.17 -17.60
CA ARG A 170 -39.88 -5.04 -17.00
C ARG A 170 -41.00 -4.27 -16.31
N LEU A 171 -42.09 -4.97 -16.02
CA LEU A 171 -43.16 -4.46 -15.16
C LEU A 171 -42.88 -4.86 -13.71
N ARG A 172 -43.01 -3.91 -12.77
CA ARG A 172 -42.90 -4.17 -11.32
C ARG A 172 -44.04 -3.53 -10.55
N GLU A 173 -44.28 -4.04 -9.35
CA GLU A 173 -45.23 -3.44 -8.40
C GLU A 173 -44.80 -2.01 -8.05
N TYR A 174 -45.80 -1.12 -7.93
CA TYR A 174 -45.61 0.27 -7.53
C TYR A 174 -45.11 0.34 -6.08
N ALA A 175 -44.00 1.04 -5.89
CA ALA A 175 -43.48 1.42 -4.58
C ALA A 175 -43.81 2.89 -4.30
N ARG A 176 -44.04 3.21 -3.02
CA ARG A 176 -44.30 4.59 -2.59
C ARG A 176 -43.05 5.44 -2.89
N GLY A 177 -43.17 6.35 -3.85
CA GLY A 177 -42.05 7.17 -4.36
C GLY A 177 -41.90 7.10 -5.87
N ASP A 178 -42.55 6.12 -6.51
CA ASP A 178 -42.51 6.00 -7.96
C ASP A 178 -43.29 7.12 -8.66
N PRO A 179 -42.74 7.67 -9.75
CA PRO A 179 -43.42 8.72 -10.51
C PRO A 179 -44.68 8.15 -11.20
N LEU A 180 -45.82 8.81 -10.99
CA LEU A 180 -47.12 8.39 -11.54
C LEU A 180 -47.17 8.32 -13.08
N ARG A 181 -46.25 9.02 -13.77
CA ARG A 181 -46.09 8.96 -15.24
C ARG A 181 -45.59 7.59 -15.74
N ASP A 182 -44.96 6.81 -14.87
CA ASP A 182 -44.38 5.52 -15.22
C ASP A 182 -45.36 4.36 -14.92
N VAL A 183 -46.58 4.66 -14.47
CA VAL A 183 -47.66 3.69 -14.23
C VAL A 183 -48.18 3.12 -15.54
N HIS A 184 -48.18 1.79 -15.65
CA HIS A 184 -48.75 1.07 -16.78
C HIS A 184 -50.25 0.85 -16.57
N TRP A 185 -51.06 1.88 -16.85
CA TRP A 185 -52.52 1.86 -16.67
C TRP A 185 -53.23 0.64 -17.29
N PRO A 186 -52.87 0.16 -18.51
CA PRO A 186 -53.52 -1.01 -19.07
C PRO A 186 -53.25 -2.32 -18.30
N ALA A 187 -52.08 -2.45 -17.65
CA ALA A 187 -51.74 -3.63 -16.85
C ALA A 187 -52.40 -3.52 -15.47
N THR A 188 -52.38 -2.32 -14.90
CA THR A 188 -53.05 -1.98 -13.64
C THR A 188 -54.56 -2.27 -13.71
N ALA A 189 -55.22 -1.90 -14.81
CA ALA A 189 -56.65 -2.15 -15.02
C ALA A 189 -57.00 -3.64 -15.12
N LYS A 190 -56.05 -4.49 -15.54
CA LYS A 190 -56.28 -5.93 -15.75
C LYS A 190 -56.01 -6.77 -14.50
N HIS A 191 -55.12 -6.32 -13.63
CA HIS A 191 -54.67 -7.10 -12.46
C HIS A 191 -55.08 -6.49 -11.12
N GLY A 192 -55.65 -5.28 -11.10
CA GLY A 192 -56.17 -4.65 -9.88
C GLY A 192 -55.10 -4.07 -8.95
N GLU A 193 -53.82 -4.24 -9.29
CA GLU A 193 -52.67 -3.74 -8.56
C GLU A 193 -51.93 -2.71 -9.43
N ILE A 194 -51.40 -1.64 -8.82
CA ILE A 194 -50.69 -0.59 -9.55
C ILE A 194 -49.30 -1.11 -9.95
N VAL A 195 -49.06 -1.17 -11.25
CA VAL A 195 -47.80 -1.67 -11.82
C VAL A 195 -47.12 -0.54 -12.58
N VAL A 196 -45.81 -0.38 -12.38
CA VAL A 196 -44.97 0.62 -13.06
C VAL A 196 -44.03 -0.03 -14.06
N LYS A 197 -43.74 0.68 -15.15
CA LYS A 197 -42.67 0.34 -16.08
C LYS A 197 -41.33 0.59 -15.37
N ALA A 198 -40.53 -0.45 -15.21
CA ALA A 198 -39.12 -0.33 -14.86
C ALA A 198 -38.31 -0.23 -16.15
N PHE A 199 -37.38 0.72 -16.18
CA PHE A 199 -36.50 0.95 -17.33
C PHE A 199 -35.12 0.36 -17.04
N ALA A 200 -34.39 -0.09 -18.06
CA ALA A 200 -33.06 -0.71 -17.90
C ALA A 200 -32.08 0.22 -17.13
N ALA A 201 -32.10 1.50 -17.50
CA ALA A 201 -31.33 2.56 -16.86
C ALA A 201 -31.70 2.85 -15.40
N GLU A 202 -32.74 2.23 -14.82
CA GLU A 202 -33.14 2.38 -13.41
C GLU A 202 -32.57 1.26 -12.53
N THR A 203 -32.26 0.09 -13.12
CA THR A 203 -31.64 -1.06 -12.46
C THR A 203 -30.11 -0.98 -12.47
N GLU A 204 -29.51 -0.32 -13.47
CA GLU A 204 -28.06 -0.07 -13.60
C GLU A 204 -27.55 1.14 -12.80
N ARG A 205 -28.43 1.90 -12.13
CA ARG A 205 -28.01 3.14 -11.45
C ARG A 205 -27.13 2.85 -10.25
N GLY A 206 -25.86 3.19 -10.40
CA GLY A 206 -24.94 3.33 -9.29
C GLY A 206 -23.56 2.72 -9.51
N ARG A 207 -23.29 2.12 -10.67
CA ARG A 207 -21.98 1.54 -10.96
C ARG A 207 -21.35 2.18 -12.19
N VAL A 208 -20.03 2.41 -12.13
CA VAL A 208 -19.25 2.91 -13.28
C VAL A 208 -18.37 1.82 -13.83
N ALA A 209 -18.45 1.58 -15.13
CA ALA A 209 -17.60 0.65 -15.85
C ALA A 209 -16.31 1.35 -16.32
N ILE A 210 -15.16 0.81 -15.90
CA ILE A 210 -13.83 1.27 -16.28
C ILE A 210 -13.13 0.14 -17.02
N ALA A 211 -12.76 0.36 -18.29
CA ALA A 211 -11.95 -0.58 -19.05
C ALA A 211 -10.56 0.00 -19.33
N GLY A 212 -9.52 -0.78 -19.10
CA GLY A 212 -8.15 -0.36 -19.23
C GLY A 212 -7.36 -1.15 -20.25
N GLU A 213 -6.60 -0.47 -21.10
CA GLU A 213 -5.68 -1.08 -22.06
C GLU A 213 -4.31 -0.41 -22.04
N ALA A 214 -3.28 -1.24 -22.19
CA ALA A 214 -1.88 -0.83 -22.25
C ALA A 214 -1.25 -1.46 -23.49
N GLY A 215 -1.05 -0.67 -24.53
CA GLY A 215 -0.50 -1.14 -25.79
C GLY A 215 -0.76 -0.16 -26.93
N GLY A 216 0.28 0.14 -27.71
CA GLY A 216 0.17 0.87 -28.96
C GLY A 216 0.34 -0.08 -30.14
N GLU A 217 -0.39 0.19 -31.22
CA GLU A 217 -0.01 -0.24 -32.57
C GLU A 217 1.43 0.24 -32.83
N GLY A 218 2.39 -0.63 -32.60
CA GLY A 218 3.78 -0.21 -32.43
C GLY A 218 4.64 -1.09 -31.53
N ALA A 219 4.17 -2.29 -31.16
CA ALA A 219 5.05 -3.39 -30.72
C ALA A 219 5.94 -3.88 -31.89
N GLY A 220 6.68 -2.94 -32.50
CA GLY A 220 7.84 -3.23 -33.30
C GLY A 220 8.85 -3.91 -32.39
N THR A 221 9.25 -5.10 -32.81
CA THR A 221 10.44 -5.84 -32.39
C THR A 221 11.42 -5.01 -31.57
N ALA A 222 11.71 -5.47 -30.36
CA ALA A 222 12.80 -5.00 -29.52
C ALA A 222 14.01 -4.56 -30.37
N ARG A 223 14.12 -3.26 -30.57
CA ARG A 223 15.35 -2.60 -30.99
C ARG A 223 15.51 -1.42 -30.05
N GLU A 224 16.49 -1.62 -29.18
CA GLU A 224 17.14 -0.61 -28.35
C GLU A 224 17.11 0.74 -29.05
N THR A 225 16.22 1.62 -28.57
CA THR A 225 16.40 3.05 -28.76
C THR A 225 16.67 3.61 -27.38
N GLU A 226 17.96 3.66 -27.06
CA GLU A 226 18.50 4.49 -25.99
C GLU A 226 18.10 5.95 -26.24
N ARG A 227 17.03 6.38 -25.56
CA ARG A 227 16.83 7.72 -24.97
C ARG A 227 15.39 7.86 -24.44
N GLY A 228 15.26 7.73 -23.11
CA GLY A 228 14.39 8.61 -22.31
C GLY A 228 12.90 8.29 -22.26
N SER A 229 12.51 7.16 -21.67
CA SER A 229 11.33 7.10 -20.80
C SER A 229 11.40 5.81 -19.98
N ASP A 230 11.68 5.91 -18.68
CA ASP A 230 11.53 4.78 -17.73
C ASP A 230 10.04 4.37 -17.52
N ARG A 231 9.12 4.91 -18.32
CA ARG A 231 7.69 4.60 -18.21
C ARG A 231 7.42 3.23 -18.78
N ASN A 232 6.78 2.41 -17.96
CA ASN A 232 6.14 1.19 -18.40
C ASN A 232 4.64 1.48 -18.56
N PRO A 233 4.07 1.38 -19.79
CA PRO A 233 2.66 1.66 -20.02
C PRO A 233 1.71 0.84 -19.15
N ALA A 234 2.10 -0.39 -18.74
CA ALA A 234 1.30 -1.17 -17.84
C ALA A 234 1.27 -0.58 -16.42
N ASP A 235 2.37 0.01 -15.96
CA ASP A 235 2.45 0.71 -14.66
C ASP A 235 1.56 1.95 -14.67
N ASP A 236 1.63 2.73 -15.75
CA ASP A 236 0.79 3.92 -15.93
C ASP A 236 -0.70 3.54 -16.01
N LEU A 237 -1.03 2.44 -16.70
CA LEU A 237 -2.39 1.89 -16.74
C LEU A 237 -2.87 1.52 -15.33
N ALA A 238 -2.09 0.71 -14.61
CA ALA A 238 -2.43 0.25 -13.28
C ALA A 238 -2.62 1.41 -12.30
N SER A 239 -1.72 2.40 -12.35
CA SER A 239 -1.79 3.63 -11.55
C SER A 239 -3.04 4.43 -11.86
N ALA A 240 -3.31 4.73 -13.14
CA ALA A 240 -4.45 5.53 -13.54
C ALA A 240 -5.78 4.84 -13.26
N ALA A 241 -5.89 3.54 -13.58
CA ALA A 241 -7.11 2.77 -13.34
C ALA A 241 -7.42 2.62 -11.84
N ALA A 242 -6.43 2.26 -11.03
CA ALA A 242 -6.60 2.16 -9.58
C ALA A 242 -6.92 3.51 -8.95
N SER A 243 -6.25 4.58 -9.37
CA SER A 243 -6.50 5.95 -8.86
C SER A 243 -7.94 6.37 -9.11
N LEU A 244 -8.46 6.16 -10.33
CA LEU A 244 -9.83 6.49 -10.65
C LEU A 244 -10.81 5.61 -9.87
N ALA A 245 -10.66 4.29 -9.96
CA ALA A 245 -11.57 3.34 -9.30
C ALA A 245 -11.65 3.57 -7.79
N LEU A 246 -10.51 3.75 -7.11
CA LEU A 246 -10.51 4.07 -5.68
C LEU A 246 -11.19 5.39 -5.38
N ALA A 247 -10.96 6.42 -6.18
CA ALA A 247 -11.58 7.71 -5.95
C ALA A 247 -13.10 7.68 -6.18
N LEU A 248 -13.63 6.79 -7.03
CA LEU A 248 -15.07 6.55 -7.17
C LEU A 248 -15.63 5.75 -5.98
N LEU A 249 -14.92 4.72 -5.53
CA LEU A 249 -15.30 3.93 -4.34
C LEU A 249 -15.32 4.79 -3.06
N ASP A 250 -14.35 5.70 -2.93
CA ASP A 250 -14.29 6.65 -1.80
C ASP A 250 -15.45 7.68 -1.87
N ASP A 251 -16.01 7.95 -3.05
CA ASP A 251 -17.24 8.73 -3.24
C ASP A 251 -18.52 7.89 -3.02
N GLY A 252 -18.39 6.62 -2.66
CA GLY A 252 -19.51 5.71 -2.43
C GLY A 252 -20.13 5.14 -3.70
N VAL A 253 -19.42 5.19 -4.82
CA VAL A 253 -19.90 4.67 -6.11
C VAL A 253 -19.23 3.33 -6.40
N PRO A 254 -20.01 2.24 -6.52
CA PRO A 254 -19.54 0.97 -7.05
C PRO A 254 -18.85 1.10 -8.41
N VAL A 255 -17.89 0.20 -8.69
CA VAL A 255 -17.10 0.20 -9.92
C VAL A 255 -17.03 -1.21 -10.51
N ASP A 256 -17.19 -1.35 -11.82
CA ASP A 256 -16.72 -2.51 -12.57
C ASP A 256 -15.40 -2.14 -13.23
N LEU A 257 -14.33 -2.88 -12.94
CA LEU A 257 -13.01 -2.61 -13.49
C LEU A 257 -12.54 -3.80 -14.32
N THR A 258 -12.31 -3.57 -15.61
CA THR A 258 -11.81 -4.56 -16.56
C THR A 258 -10.40 -4.17 -17.01
N LEU A 259 -9.41 -5.01 -16.71
CA LEU A 259 -8.01 -4.86 -17.11
C LEU A 259 -7.57 -6.09 -17.92
N PRO A 260 -6.43 -6.05 -18.63
CA PRO A 260 -6.00 -7.17 -19.47
C PRO A 260 -5.84 -8.53 -18.76
N ASN A 261 -5.71 -8.51 -17.42
CA ASN A 261 -5.57 -9.69 -16.58
C ASN A 261 -6.88 -10.18 -15.94
N GLY A 262 -8.02 -9.51 -16.15
CA GLY A 262 -9.31 -9.92 -15.62
C GLY A 262 -10.25 -8.74 -15.32
N GLU A 263 -11.43 -9.05 -14.78
CA GLU A 263 -12.44 -8.09 -14.37
C GLU A 263 -12.76 -8.22 -12.87
N VAL A 264 -13.21 -7.13 -12.25
CA VAL A 264 -13.69 -7.10 -10.87
C VAL A 264 -14.86 -6.15 -10.71
N SER A 265 -15.93 -6.63 -10.06
CA SER A 265 -17.04 -5.79 -9.59
C SER A 265 -16.83 -5.44 -8.12
N ALA A 266 -16.58 -4.17 -7.83
CA ALA A 266 -16.20 -3.69 -6.51
C ALA A 266 -17.26 -2.75 -5.92
N ASP A 267 -17.69 -3.03 -4.69
CA ASP A 267 -18.55 -2.15 -3.90
C ASP A 267 -17.71 -1.26 -2.94
N PRO A 268 -18.22 -0.09 -2.53
CA PRO A 268 -17.54 0.77 -1.57
C PRO A 268 -17.16 0.05 -0.28
N GLY A 269 -15.95 0.32 0.22
CA GLY A 269 -15.41 -0.26 1.44
C GLY A 269 -14.11 -1.05 1.23
N ALA A 270 -13.54 -1.57 2.33
CA ALA A 270 -12.20 -2.15 2.34
C ALA A 270 -12.02 -3.33 1.37
N ARG A 271 -13.04 -4.19 1.23
CA ARG A 271 -12.99 -5.36 0.32
C ARG A 271 -12.94 -4.94 -1.15
N GLY A 272 -13.80 -4.01 -1.57
CA GLY A 272 -13.79 -3.51 -2.95
C GLY A 272 -12.51 -2.77 -3.30
N ARG A 273 -12.03 -1.90 -2.39
CA ARG A 273 -10.73 -1.22 -2.55
C ARG A 273 -9.59 -2.22 -2.74
N ARG A 274 -9.53 -3.25 -1.90
CA ARG A 274 -8.51 -4.31 -2.00
C ARG A 274 -8.61 -5.08 -3.32
N ALA A 275 -9.82 -5.46 -3.75
CA ALA A 275 -10.01 -6.22 -4.99
C ALA A 275 -9.56 -5.43 -6.23
N VAL A 276 -9.85 -4.12 -6.28
CA VAL A 276 -9.34 -3.20 -7.31
C VAL A 276 -7.81 -3.14 -7.31
N LEU A 277 -7.21 -2.97 -6.13
CA LEU A 277 -5.76 -2.89 -5.96
C LEU A 277 -5.05 -4.18 -6.36
N GLU A 278 -5.61 -5.34 -5.99
CA GLU A 278 -5.07 -6.65 -6.35
C GLU A 278 -5.10 -6.90 -7.87
N LEU A 279 -6.21 -6.53 -8.53
CA LEU A 279 -6.33 -6.62 -9.98
C LEU A 279 -5.29 -5.71 -10.67
N ALA A 280 -5.19 -4.44 -10.24
CA ALA A 280 -4.27 -3.46 -10.81
C ALA A 280 -2.79 -3.81 -10.57
N ALA A 281 -2.46 -4.37 -9.40
CA ALA A 281 -1.10 -4.82 -9.08
C ALA A 281 -0.60 -5.89 -10.05
N ARG A 282 -1.50 -6.76 -10.54
CA ARG A 282 -1.19 -7.88 -11.44
C ARG A 282 -1.35 -7.54 -12.92
N THR A 283 -1.73 -6.30 -13.25
CA THR A 283 -2.00 -5.88 -14.62
C THR A 283 -0.76 -5.91 -15.49
N ARG A 284 -0.92 -6.44 -16.70
CA ARG A 284 0.10 -6.56 -17.74
C ARG A 284 -0.29 -5.73 -18.97
N PRO A 285 0.63 -5.48 -19.91
CA PRO A 285 0.27 -4.94 -21.22
C PRO A 285 -0.78 -5.82 -21.90
N GLY A 286 -1.72 -5.20 -22.59
CA GLY A 286 -2.79 -5.86 -23.32
C GLY A 286 -3.97 -4.93 -23.61
N THR A 287 -4.85 -5.37 -24.49
CA THR A 287 -6.06 -4.65 -24.91
C THR A 287 -7.31 -5.33 -24.35
N VAL A 288 -8.34 -4.55 -24.07
CA VAL A 288 -9.64 -5.03 -23.60
C VAL A 288 -10.69 -4.67 -24.63
N GLY A 289 -11.49 -5.65 -25.06
CA GLY A 289 -12.54 -5.49 -26.07
C GLY A 289 -13.87 -5.02 -25.52
N ASP A 290 -13.88 -4.20 -24.49
CA ASP A 290 -15.10 -3.77 -23.80
C ASP A 290 -15.62 -2.45 -24.39
N ASP A 291 -16.62 -2.57 -25.26
CA ASP A 291 -17.28 -1.45 -25.94
C ASP A 291 -18.30 -0.70 -25.08
N GLU A 292 -18.61 -1.20 -23.88
CA GLU A 292 -19.66 -0.65 -23.01
C GLU A 292 -19.12 0.13 -21.81
N ALA A 293 -17.78 0.27 -21.68
CA ALA A 293 -17.16 1.01 -20.59
C ALA A 293 -17.48 2.52 -20.63
N ASP A 294 -17.92 3.06 -19.49
CA ASP A 294 -18.15 4.51 -19.30
C ASP A 294 -16.84 5.30 -19.40
N VAL A 295 -15.75 4.71 -18.88
CA VAL A 295 -14.41 5.29 -18.92
C VAL A 295 -13.40 4.30 -19.47
N ARG A 296 -12.68 4.70 -20.51
CA ARG A 296 -11.51 3.94 -21.00
C ARG A 296 -10.20 4.54 -20.52
N VAL A 297 -9.35 3.73 -19.91
CA VAL A 297 -7.98 4.10 -19.55
C VAL A 297 -7.04 3.54 -20.62
N VAL A 298 -6.38 4.42 -21.37
CA VAL A 298 -5.43 3.99 -22.41
C VAL A 298 -4.05 4.46 -22.03
N ALA A 299 -3.12 3.52 -21.87
CA ALA A 299 -1.72 3.80 -21.60
C ALA A 299 -0.84 3.43 -22.78
N ASP A 300 0.00 4.37 -23.19
CA ASP A 300 1.03 4.19 -24.22
C ASP A 300 2.34 4.85 -23.77
N GLU A 301 3.32 4.98 -24.67
CA GLU A 301 4.62 5.60 -24.37
C GLU A 301 4.52 7.05 -23.87
N ARG A 302 3.40 7.73 -24.14
CA ARG A 302 3.12 9.10 -23.68
C ARG A 302 2.52 9.15 -22.27
N GLY A 303 2.20 8.00 -21.68
CA GLY A 303 1.54 7.86 -20.39
C GLY A 303 0.06 7.45 -20.51
N ALA A 304 -0.62 7.42 -19.36
CA ALA A 304 -2.04 7.08 -19.29
C ALA A 304 -2.96 8.27 -19.56
N ARG A 305 -4.08 8.01 -20.22
CA ARG A 305 -5.16 8.98 -20.47
C ARG A 305 -6.52 8.35 -20.22
N TYR A 306 -7.42 9.12 -19.59
CA TYR A 306 -8.82 8.77 -19.44
C TYR A 306 -9.59 9.24 -20.67
N ARG A 307 -10.40 8.37 -21.26
CA ARG A 307 -11.31 8.66 -22.37
C ARG A 307 -12.75 8.49 -21.92
N VAL A 308 -13.56 9.51 -22.15
CA VAL A 308 -14.99 9.57 -21.79
C VAL A 308 -15.71 10.16 -22.99
N GLY A 309 -16.43 9.33 -23.74
CA GLY A 309 -16.93 9.70 -25.06
C GLY A 309 -15.80 10.23 -25.97
N ASP A 310 -15.96 11.44 -26.51
CA ASP A 310 -14.97 12.09 -27.39
C ASP A 310 -13.85 12.84 -26.63
N ARG A 311 -13.93 12.92 -25.29
CA ARG A 311 -12.95 13.66 -24.49
C ARG A 311 -11.84 12.72 -24.03
N ALA A 312 -10.60 13.18 -24.14
CA ALA A 312 -9.43 12.53 -23.58
C ALA A 312 -8.70 13.49 -22.63
N VAL A 313 -8.35 13.03 -21.44
CA VAL A 313 -7.60 13.82 -20.45
C VAL A 313 -6.42 13.00 -19.94
N ALA A 314 -5.23 13.60 -19.94
CA ALA A 314 -4.02 12.92 -19.47
C ALA A 314 -4.06 12.71 -17.96
N PHE A 315 -3.63 11.53 -17.50
CA PHE A 315 -3.58 11.19 -16.09
C PHE A 315 -2.67 12.15 -15.31
N ASP A 316 -1.49 12.45 -15.85
CA ASP A 316 -0.52 13.37 -15.24
C ASP A 316 -1.03 14.82 -15.10
N GLU A 317 -2.02 15.23 -15.92
CA GLU A 317 -2.61 16.58 -15.84
C GLU A 317 -3.74 16.68 -14.80
N VAL A 318 -4.36 15.54 -14.48
CA VAL A 318 -5.51 15.46 -13.57
C VAL A 318 -5.09 15.05 -12.17
N ALA A 319 -4.13 14.14 -12.07
CA ALA A 319 -3.73 13.52 -10.83
C ALA A 319 -3.03 14.49 -9.88
N GLY A 320 -3.47 14.49 -8.62
CA GLY A 320 -2.85 15.21 -7.51
C GLY A 320 -1.71 14.43 -6.85
N ALA A 321 -1.53 14.64 -5.55
CA ALA A 321 -0.47 13.99 -4.78
C ALA A 321 -0.64 12.46 -4.74
N THR A 322 0.47 11.73 -4.53
CA THR A 322 0.47 10.28 -4.34
C THR A 322 -0.25 9.91 -3.05
N VAL A 323 -1.23 9.02 -3.14
CA VAL A 323 -1.96 8.45 -2.00
C VAL A 323 -1.04 7.44 -1.32
N ARG A 324 -0.79 7.64 -0.03
CA ARG A 324 -0.14 6.65 0.83
C ARG A 324 -1.21 5.77 1.46
N GLY A 325 -0.94 4.47 1.57
CA GLY A 325 -1.75 3.56 2.37
C GLY A 325 -1.86 4.09 3.79
N ALA A 326 -3.09 4.15 4.31
CA ALA A 326 -3.31 4.30 5.73
C ALA A 326 -2.81 3.02 6.40
N GLY A 327 -1.51 2.99 6.74
CA GLY A 327 -1.00 2.01 7.68
C GLY A 327 -1.72 2.23 9.00
N ASP A 328 -2.28 1.18 9.58
CA ASP A 328 -2.73 1.17 10.96
C ASP A 328 -1.50 1.48 11.85
N GLY A 329 -1.32 2.75 12.19
CA GLY A 329 -0.15 3.25 12.89
C GLY A 329 -0.26 4.75 13.16
N GLU A 330 -0.84 5.07 14.32
CA GLU A 330 -0.68 6.30 15.09
C GLU A 330 -0.65 7.64 14.32
N THR A 331 -1.77 8.35 14.41
CA THR A 331 -1.83 9.81 14.27
C THR A 331 -0.89 10.46 15.28
N SER A 332 0.37 10.58 14.93
CA SER A 332 1.26 11.60 15.50
C SER A 332 0.90 12.90 14.80
N VAL A 333 0.02 13.66 15.46
CA VAL A 333 -0.15 15.08 15.16
C VAL A 333 1.20 15.72 15.43
N ASP A 334 1.94 16.03 14.36
CA ASP A 334 3.13 16.87 14.43
C ASP A 334 2.64 18.28 14.73
N GLU A 335 2.54 18.59 16.03
CA GLU A 335 2.21 19.90 16.55
C GLU A 335 3.40 20.82 16.24
N ALA A 336 3.35 21.39 15.04
CA ALA A 336 4.26 22.44 14.61
C ALA A 336 4.20 23.59 15.62
N ALA A 337 5.26 23.68 16.41
CA ALA A 337 5.53 24.75 17.36
C ALA A 337 5.44 26.11 16.67
N THR A 338 4.27 26.75 16.80
CA THR A 338 4.12 28.19 16.56
C THR A 338 4.52 28.90 17.85
N GLY A 339 5.80 29.25 17.95
CA GLY A 339 6.26 30.17 18.99
C GLY A 339 5.60 31.55 18.83
N PRO A 340 5.24 32.23 19.93
CA PRO A 340 4.67 33.58 19.86
C PRO A 340 5.73 34.60 19.40
N PRO A 341 5.32 35.69 18.74
CA PRO A 341 6.25 36.70 18.27
C PRO A 341 6.83 37.51 19.43
N ASP A 342 8.12 37.80 19.30
CA ASP A 342 8.96 38.58 20.19
C ASP A 342 8.73 40.07 19.91
N ASP A 343 7.86 40.73 20.69
CA ASP A 343 7.65 42.19 20.63
C ASP A 343 8.61 42.87 21.63
N GLY A 344 9.79 43.22 21.13
CA GLY A 344 10.72 44.13 21.79
C GLY A 344 10.52 45.57 21.34
N SER A 345 9.82 46.38 22.15
CA SER A 345 10.03 47.83 22.16
C SER A 345 9.60 48.43 23.50
N GLY A 346 10.59 48.81 24.30
CA GLY A 346 10.36 49.52 25.57
C GLY A 346 10.06 51.00 25.39
N ALA A 347 9.25 51.55 26.29
CA ALA A 347 9.42 52.88 26.86
C ALA A 347 8.49 53.02 28.09
N ALA A 348 9.07 53.58 29.16
CA ALA A 348 8.49 53.79 30.47
C ALA A 348 7.33 54.81 30.48
N VAL A 349 6.51 54.78 31.55
CA VAL A 349 6.26 55.87 32.53
C VAL A 349 5.15 55.42 33.50
N ALA A 350 5.21 56.00 34.71
CA ALA A 350 4.75 55.55 36.01
C ALA A 350 3.26 55.81 36.39
N ASP A 351 2.97 55.47 37.67
CA ASP A 351 1.92 55.99 38.58
C ASP A 351 0.58 55.22 38.57
N ASP A 352 -0.18 54.99 39.65
CA ASP A 352 -0.04 54.87 41.13
C ASP A 352 -1.43 54.37 41.63
N GLY A 353 -1.46 53.69 42.79
CA GLY A 353 -2.65 53.43 43.62
C GLY A 353 -3.64 52.35 43.15
N GLY A 354 -4.25 51.51 43.99
CA GLY A 354 -4.24 51.36 45.44
C GLY A 354 -5.34 50.35 45.87
N ALA A 355 -5.01 49.56 46.89
CA ALA A 355 -5.83 49.02 48.01
C ALA A 355 -7.18 48.28 47.82
N GLY A 356 -7.33 47.21 48.65
CA GLY A 356 -8.60 46.68 49.20
C GLY A 356 -8.92 45.25 48.76
N GLU A 357 -8.49 44.19 49.46
CA GLU A 357 -8.98 43.61 50.74
C GLU A 357 -10.40 42.98 50.69
N THR A 358 -10.50 41.79 51.32
CA THR A 358 -11.67 41.04 51.81
C THR A 358 -12.28 39.91 50.94
N ALA A 359 -11.97 38.67 51.35
CA ALA A 359 -12.89 37.52 51.34
C ALA A 359 -13.87 37.65 52.55
N PRO A 360 -14.75 36.68 52.91
CA PRO A 360 -15.08 35.38 52.30
C PRO A 360 -16.61 35.02 52.32
N GLY A 361 -16.95 33.83 51.82
CA GLY A 361 -17.97 32.97 52.44
C GLY A 361 -19.21 32.58 51.62
N GLY A 362 -19.55 31.29 51.65
CA GLY A 362 -20.95 30.84 51.48
C GLY A 362 -21.18 29.67 50.51
N ALA A 363 -21.07 28.45 51.01
CA ALA A 363 -21.90 27.30 50.61
C ALA A 363 -22.69 26.84 51.87
N PRO A 364 -23.61 25.85 51.86
CA PRO A 364 -24.34 25.16 50.78
C PRO A 364 -25.87 25.03 51.05
N SER A 365 -26.67 24.53 50.10
CA SER A 365 -27.99 23.88 50.30
C SER A 365 -28.43 23.25 48.96
N ALA A 366 -28.44 21.93 48.76
CA ALA A 366 -29.35 20.89 49.27
C ALA A 366 -30.75 20.87 48.61
N ASP A 367 -31.01 19.74 47.95
CA ASP A 367 -32.28 19.00 47.86
C ASP A 367 -33.40 19.47 46.91
N ARG A 368 -33.65 18.67 45.85
CA ARG A 368 -34.88 17.86 45.72
C ARG A 368 -34.99 17.13 44.37
N SER A 369 -34.93 15.80 44.47
CA SER A 369 -36.01 14.83 44.16
C SER A 369 -36.78 14.80 42.82
N GLU A 370 -37.06 13.54 42.45
CA GLU A 370 -38.10 12.97 41.56
C GLU A 370 -37.73 12.79 40.07
N VAL A 371 -37.53 11.57 39.55
CA VAL A 371 -38.37 10.33 39.45
C VAL A 371 -39.28 10.34 38.22
N ILE A 372 -39.45 9.13 37.64
CA ILE A 372 -40.24 8.69 36.47
C ILE A 372 -39.44 8.81 35.14
N GLY A 373 -39.03 7.75 34.42
CA GLY A 373 -39.45 6.35 34.38
C GLY A 373 -40.20 6.05 33.08
N ARG A 374 -39.53 5.50 32.06
CA ARG A 374 -39.80 4.18 31.44
C ARG A 374 -38.88 3.91 30.26
#